data_AF-A0A7I9YMC9-F1
#
_entry.id   AF-A0A7I9YMC9-F1
#
_cell.length_a   1.000
_cell.length_b   1.000
_cell.length_c   1.000
_cell.angle_alpha   90.00
_cell.angle_beta   90.00
_cell.angle_gamma   90.00
#
_symmetry.space_group_name_H-M   'P 1'
#
loop_
_entity.id
_entity.type
_entity.pdbx_description
1 polymer ?
#
loop_
_entity_poly.entity_id
_entity_poly.type
_entity_poly.pdbx_seq_one_letter_code
_entity_poly.pdbx_strand_id
1 'polypeptide(L)'
;MFVTGQGWRYLPDWPPATTEHALYLHPHGRLDVAPPPSGAPPATFLADPERPTPVIGGPLLAPTGGYRNDTRLASRDDVLAFTGAALTQDLSVHGHPVVELEHSADNPNVDLFVRVSEVDPKGRSRNVSEAYRRLSDVGRPVKVELDPMAHRFRAGSRIRVLIAGSWFPRYARNLGTEEPTLMARQVKPATHSVHFGESRLVLPVH
;
A
#
# COMPACT_ATOMS: atom_id res chain seq x y z
N MET A 1 2.85 20.73 -13.46
CA MET A 1 2.80 19.74 -12.36
C MET A 1 4.13 19.68 -11.63
N PHE A 2 4.14 19.50 -10.31
CA PHE A 2 5.38 19.25 -9.56
C PHE A 2 5.66 17.75 -9.49
N VAL A 3 6.79 17.31 -10.05
CA VAL A 3 7.26 15.92 -9.95
C VAL A 3 8.18 15.83 -8.74
N THR A 4 7.74 15.10 -7.71
CA THR A 4 8.51 14.91 -6.50
C THR A 4 9.85 14.26 -6.85
N GLY A 5 10.94 14.90 -6.41
CA GLY A 5 12.30 14.50 -6.75
C GLY A 5 12.87 15.08 -8.05
N GLN A 6 12.07 15.73 -8.91
CA GLN A 6 12.55 16.40 -10.14
C GLN A 6 12.20 17.89 -10.26
N GLY A 7 11.18 18.38 -9.55
CA GLY A 7 10.73 19.78 -9.62
C GLY A 7 9.54 20.01 -10.58
N TRP A 8 9.31 21.27 -10.95
CA TRP A 8 8.21 21.64 -11.83
C TRP A 8 8.42 21.15 -13.26
N ARG A 9 7.40 20.50 -13.83
CA ARG A 9 7.36 20.04 -15.21
C ARG A 9 6.08 20.53 -15.90
N TYR A 10 6.21 20.87 -17.16
CA TYR A 10 5.08 21.07 -18.06
C TYR A 10 4.76 19.73 -18.73
N LEU A 11 3.50 19.32 -18.72
CA LEU A 11 3.00 18.17 -19.45
C LEU A 11 1.79 18.61 -20.28
N PRO A 12 1.63 18.10 -21.51
CA PRO A 12 0.49 18.45 -22.34
C PRO A 12 -0.83 17.85 -21.84
N ASP A 13 -0.78 16.79 -21.03
CA ASP A 13 -1.94 16.12 -20.45
C ASP A 13 -1.61 15.46 -19.09
N TRP A 14 -2.65 15.10 -18.33
CA TRP A 14 -2.54 14.38 -17.07
C TRP A 14 -3.64 13.32 -16.88
N PRO A 15 -3.28 12.05 -16.60
CA PRO A 15 -1.91 11.51 -16.65
C PRO A 15 -1.33 11.53 -18.07
N PRO A 16 0.01 11.64 -18.23
CA PRO A 16 0.62 11.47 -19.55
C PRO A 16 0.48 10.02 -20.03
N ALA A 17 0.85 9.75 -21.28
CA ALA A 17 1.02 8.37 -21.73
C ALA A 17 2.08 7.65 -20.86
N THR A 18 1.71 6.46 -20.37
CA THR A 18 2.54 5.62 -19.50
C THR A 18 2.53 4.17 -19.95
N THR A 19 3.53 3.41 -19.53
CA THR A 19 3.54 1.94 -19.62
C THR A 19 3.38 1.33 -18.23
N GLU A 20 2.78 0.14 -18.17
CA GLU A 20 2.64 -0.56 -16.90
C GLU A 20 3.97 -1.21 -16.50
N HIS A 21 4.39 -0.97 -15.26
CA HIS A 21 5.49 -1.69 -14.62
C HIS A 21 4.95 -2.45 -13.40
N ALA A 22 4.91 -3.77 -13.51
CA ALA A 22 4.38 -4.65 -12.47
C ALA A 22 5.50 -5.17 -11.54
N LEU A 23 5.23 -5.14 -10.23
CA LEU A 23 6.05 -5.73 -9.18
C LEU A 23 5.18 -6.68 -8.36
N TYR A 24 5.40 -7.98 -8.52
CA TYR A 24 4.68 -9.04 -7.84
C TYR A 24 5.11 -9.15 -6.37
N LEU A 25 4.17 -9.51 -5.50
CA LEU A 25 4.42 -9.81 -4.11
C LEU A 25 4.98 -11.22 -3.99
N HIS A 26 6.08 -11.36 -3.24
CA HIS A 26 6.77 -12.64 -3.04
C HIS A 26 6.82 -13.04 -1.56
N PRO A 27 7.00 -14.34 -1.28
CA PRO A 27 7.36 -14.82 0.05
C PRO A 27 8.52 -14.04 0.67
N HIS A 28 8.53 -13.98 2.01
CA HIS A 28 9.56 -13.28 2.78
C HIS A 28 9.62 -11.76 2.53
N GLY A 29 8.49 -11.14 2.17
CA GLY A 29 8.38 -9.68 2.11
C GLY A 29 9.15 -9.06 0.94
N ARG A 30 9.23 -9.77 -0.19
CA ARG A 30 9.92 -9.29 -1.41
C ARG A 30 8.95 -8.74 -2.45
N LEU A 31 9.43 -7.82 -3.27
CA LEU A 31 8.82 -7.46 -4.55
C LEU A 31 9.77 -7.84 -5.69
N ASP A 32 9.23 -8.38 -6.78
CA ASP A 32 10.00 -8.76 -7.96
C ASP A 32 9.21 -8.53 -9.25
N VAL A 33 9.89 -8.35 -10.38
CA VAL A 33 9.25 -8.23 -11.70
C VAL A 33 8.77 -9.59 -12.21
N ALA A 34 9.42 -10.67 -11.80
CA ALA A 34 8.97 -12.02 -12.12
C ALA A 34 7.85 -12.45 -11.15
N PRO A 35 6.85 -13.21 -11.62
CA PRO A 35 5.82 -13.76 -10.74
C PRO A 35 6.42 -14.73 -9.71
N PRO A 36 5.78 -14.90 -8.54
CA PRO A 36 6.24 -15.78 -7.49
C PRO A 36 6.09 -17.26 -7.88
N PRO A 37 6.88 -18.17 -7.28
CA PRO A 37 6.64 -19.60 -7.40
C PRO A 37 5.22 -19.97 -6.93
N SER A 38 4.61 -20.94 -7.61
CA SER A 38 3.30 -21.44 -7.22
C SER A 38 3.34 -22.21 -5.89
N GLY A 39 2.21 -22.23 -5.18
CA GLY A 39 2.04 -23.06 -3.98
C GLY A 39 2.67 -22.50 -2.69
N ALA A 40 3.25 -21.30 -2.71
CA ALA A 40 3.68 -20.63 -1.49
C ALA A 40 2.47 -20.30 -0.58
N PRO A 41 2.58 -20.50 0.75
CA PRO A 41 1.51 -20.14 1.68
C PRO A 41 1.27 -18.62 1.67
N PRO A 42 0.04 -18.14 1.90
CA PRO A 42 -0.24 -16.71 1.92
C PRO A 42 0.52 -16.00 3.05
N ALA A 43 0.80 -14.70 2.85
CA ALA A 43 1.20 -13.82 3.94
C ALA A 43 -0.02 -13.42 4.77
N THR A 44 0.07 -13.48 6.09
CA THR A 44 -1.06 -13.19 6.98
C THR A 44 -0.74 -12.12 8.01
N PHE A 45 -1.74 -11.37 8.42
CA PHE A 45 -1.66 -10.40 9.52
C PHE A 45 -3.00 -10.31 10.26
N LEU A 46 -2.94 -9.96 11.54
CA LEU A 46 -4.13 -9.76 12.38
C LEU A 46 -4.49 -8.27 12.42
N ALA A 47 -5.67 -7.91 11.93
CA ALA A 47 -6.26 -6.59 12.12
C ALA A 47 -7.07 -6.60 13.42
N ASP A 48 -6.54 -5.97 14.46
CA ASP A 48 -7.19 -5.82 15.76
C ASP A 48 -7.72 -4.38 15.92
N PRO A 49 -9.05 -4.15 15.95
CA PRO A 49 -9.60 -2.81 16.09
C PRO A 49 -9.25 -2.14 17.43
N GLU A 50 -8.85 -2.90 18.46
CA GLU A 50 -8.37 -2.33 19.73
C GLU A 50 -6.91 -1.85 19.62
N ARG A 51 -6.16 -2.35 18.63
CA ARG A 51 -4.76 -1.99 18.34
C ARG A 51 -4.58 -1.54 16.89
N PRO A 52 -5.30 -0.51 16.43
CA PRO A 52 -5.28 -0.12 15.03
C PRO A 52 -3.89 0.33 14.57
N THR A 53 -3.61 0.10 13.29
CA THR A 53 -2.45 0.62 12.58
C THR A 53 -2.51 2.15 12.56
N PRO A 54 -1.50 2.85 13.11
CA PRO A 54 -1.51 4.31 13.20
C PRO A 54 -1.18 4.96 11.85
N VAL A 55 -1.70 6.17 11.64
CA VAL A 55 -1.29 7.02 10.52
C VAL A 55 0.12 7.58 10.76
N ILE A 56 0.97 7.52 9.73
CA ILE A 56 2.23 8.27 9.65
C ILE A 56 2.26 9.02 8.33
N GLY A 57 2.16 10.34 8.35
CA GLY A 57 2.15 11.16 7.13
C GLY A 57 0.90 10.97 6.28
N GLY A 58 1.09 11.00 4.97
CA GLY A 58 0.04 10.83 3.96
C GLY A 58 -0.92 12.04 3.87
N PRO A 59 -2.12 11.86 3.29
CA PRO A 59 -3.16 12.89 3.13
C PRO A 59 -3.88 13.23 4.46
N LEU A 60 -3.16 13.24 5.58
CA LEU A 60 -3.67 13.66 6.87
C LEU A 60 -3.77 15.20 6.92
N LEU A 61 -4.95 15.72 7.26
CA LEU A 61 -5.20 17.15 7.42
C LEU A 61 -4.72 17.66 8.79
N ALA A 62 -3.43 17.47 9.07
CA ALA A 62 -2.77 17.90 10.31
C ALA A 62 -1.28 18.20 10.03
N PRO A 63 -0.58 18.92 10.93
CA PRO A 63 0.86 19.24 10.74
C PRO A 63 1.76 18.00 10.55
N THR A 64 1.31 16.84 11.06
CA THR A 64 2.01 15.55 10.93
C THR A 64 1.76 14.85 9.59
N GLY A 65 0.93 15.39 8.70
CA GLY A 65 0.68 14.89 7.35
C GLY A 65 1.82 15.13 6.35
N GLY A 66 1.59 14.77 5.09
CA GLY A 66 2.55 14.86 3.99
C GLY A 66 3.56 13.70 3.97
N TYR A 67 4.66 13.89 3.25
CA TYR A 67 5.73 12.90 3.17
C TYR A 67 6.52 12.81 4.48
N ARG A 68 6.46 11.65 5.14
CA ARG A 68 7.05 11.38 6.46
C ARG A 68 7.81 10.07 6.45
N ASN A 69 8.77 9.97 7.37
CA ASN A 69 9.46 8.71 7.63
C ASN A 69 8.47 7.72 8.25
N ASP A 70 8.12 6.68 7.50
CA ASP A 70 7.17 5.65 7.91
C ASP A 70 7.83 4.29 8.13
N THR A 71 9.16 4.26 8.28
CA THR A 71 9.95 3.04 8.52
C THR A 71 9.36 2.18 9.64
N ARG A 72 8.84 2.81 10.70
CA ARG A 72 8.24 2.11 11.84
C ARG A 72 6.95 1.35 11.52
N LEU A 73 6.21 1.70 10.45
CA LEU A 73 5.04 0.93 10.04
C LEU A 73 5.42 -0.46 9.53
N ALA A 74 6.53 -0.56 8.80
CA ALA A 74 7.00 -1.83 8.23
C ALA A 74 7.48 -2.84 9.29
N SER A 75 7.61 -2.42 10.56
CA SER A 75 8.06 -3.27 11.67
C SER A 75 6.91 -3.71 12.59
N ARG A 76 5.66 -3.39 12.25
CA ARG A 76 4.51 -3.81 13.04
C ARG A 76 4.00 -5.17 12.58
N ASP A 77 3.53 -5.98 13.53
CA ASP A 77 3.01 -7.32 13.25
C ASP A 77 1.64 -7.33 12.52
N ASP A 78 0.92 -6.20 12.53
CA ASP A 78 -0.34 -6.00 11.81
C ASP A 78 -0.14 -5.38 10.40
N VAL A 79 1.11 -5.31 9.93
CA VAL A 79 1.46 -4.72 8.64
C VAL A 79 2.31 -5.71 7.83
N LEU A 80 1.83 -6.11 6.66
CA LEU A 80 2.67 -6.78 5.68
C LEU A 80 3.53 -5.75 4.95
N ALA A 81 4.82 -6.00 4.88
CA ALA A 81 5.78 -5.16 4.16
C ALA A 81 6.47 -5.95 3.06
N PHE A 82 6.34 -5.47 1.81
CA PHE A 82 7.01 -6.03 0.65
C PHE A 82 7.98 -5.00 0.09
N THR A 83 9.26 -5.36 -0.06
CA THR A 83 10.29 -4.44 -0.53
C THR A 83 11.02 -5.02 -1.74
N GLY A 84 11.19 -4.21 -2.78
CA GLY A 84 11.91 -4.60 -4.00
C GLY A 84 13.43 -4.56 -3.89
N ALA A 85 14.08 -5.01 -4.97
CA ALA A 85 15.49 -4.76 -5.19
C ALA A 85 15.78 -3.24 -5.27
N ALA A 86 17.04 -2.87 -5.07
CA ALA A 86 17.46 -1.51 -5.34
C ALA A 86 17.33 -1.22 -6.84
N LEU A 87 16.72 -0.09 -7.18
CA LEU A 87 16.54 0.33 -8.56
C LEU A 87 17.91 0.58 -9.20
N THR A 88 18.14 0.03 -10.38
CA THR A 88 19.38 0.25 -11.15
C THR A 88 19.39 1.59 -11.88
N GLN A 89 18.22 2.18 -12.09
CA GLN A 89 18.00 3.46 -12.76
C GLN A 89 16.84 4.22 -12.09
N ASP A 90 16.73 5.51 -12.35
CA ASP A 90 15.59 6.31 -11.90
C ASP A 90 14.28 5.75 -12.52
N LEU A 91 13.21 5.71 -11.75
CA LEU A 91 11.87 5.29 -12.19
C LEU A 91 10.88 6.42 -11.93
N SER A 92 10.33 7.00 -13.00
CA SER A 92 9.32 8.06 -12.90
C SER A 92 7.92 7.48 -13.02
N VAL A 93 7.07 7.75 -12.04
CA VAL A 93 5.70 7.23 -11.96
C VAL A 93 4.73 8.40 -11.97
N HIS A 94 3.84 8.42 -12.96
CA HIS A 94 2.87 9.48 -13.22
C HIS A 94 1.47 8.89 -13.37
N GLY A 95 0.54 9.23 -12.47
CA GLY A 95 -0.84 8.75 -12.51
C GLY A 95 -1.19 7.94 -11.26
N HIS A 96 -2.11 6.98 -11.39
CA HIS A 96 -2.61 6.16 -10.28
C HIS A 96 -1.96 4.77 -10.28
N PRO A 97 -1.08 4.47 -9.32
CA PRO A 97 -0.69 3.09 -9.08
C PRO A 97 -1.87 2.25 -8.63
N VAL A 98 -1.86 0.97 -8.97
CA VAL A 98 -2.89 0.02 -8.55
C VAL A 98 -2.21 -1.15 -7.84
N VAL A 99 -2.70 -1.53 -6.67
CA VAL A 99 -2.32 -2.79 -6.03
C VAL A 99 -3.44 -3.79 -6.23
N GLU A 100 -3.14 -4.88 -6.92
CA GLU A 100 -4.06 -6.00 -7.16
C GLU A 100 -3.73 -7.09 -6.15
N LEU A 101 -4.73 -7.56 -5.41
CA LEU A 101 -4.55 -8.53 -4.33
C LEU A 101 -5.50 -9.72 -4.49
N GLU A 102 -4.92 -10.92 -4.54
CA GLU A 102 -5.63 -12.14 -4.15
C GLU A 102 -5.74 -12.16 -2.63
N HIS A 103 -6.81 -11.55 -2.12
CA HIS A 103 -7.05 -11.34 -0.69
C HIS A 103 -8.20 -12.21 -0.17
N SER A 104 -8.05 -12.69 1.07
CA SER A 104 -9.12 -13.29 1.85
C SER A 104 -9.01 -12.89 3.33
N ALA A 105 -10.10 -13.07 4.07
CA ALA A 105 -10.13 -12.87 5.52
C ALA A 105 -11.08 -13.88 6.17
N ASP A 106 -10.85 -14.17 7.45
CA ASP A 106 -11.73 -15.03 8.28
C ASP A 106 -13.06 -14.35 8.68
N ASN A 107 -13.19 -13.06 8.38
CA ASN A 107 -14.35 -12.22 8.62
C ASN A 107 -14.63 -11.37 7.35
N PRO A 108 -15.88 -11.24 6.88
CA PRO A 108 -16.19 -10.39 5.73
C PRO A 108 -16.11 -8.89 6.02
N ASN A 109 -16.17 -8.47 7.29
CA ASN A 109 -16.21 -7.05 7.68
C ASN A 109 -14.79 -6.51 7.89
N VAL A 110 -14.07 -6.23 6.82
CA VAL A 110 -12.67 -5.81 6.89
C VAL A 110 -12.35 -4.62 5.99
N ASP A 111 -11.24 -3.93 6.28
CA ASP A 111 -10.71 -2.88 5.43
C ASP A 111 -9.29 -3.20 4.98
N LEU A 112 -8.83 -2.53 3.94
CA LEU A 112 -7.44 -2.52 3.51
C LEU A 112 -6.92 -1.09 3.46
N PHE A 113 -5.83 -0.86 4.17
CA PHE A 113 -4.90 0.25 3.94
C PHE A 113 -3.74 -0.27 3.11
N VAL A 114 -3.43 0.42 2.01
CA VAL A 114 -2.30 0.10 1.16
C VAL A 114 -1.47 1.35 0.94
N ARG A 115 -0.14 1.22 1.01
CA ARG A 115 0.79 2.34 0.77
C ARG A 115 1.99 1.91 -0.06
N VAL A 116 2.37 2.76 -1.00
CA VAL A 116 3.65 2.72 -1.70
C VAL A 116 4.61 3.74 -1.08
N SER A 117 5.83 3.31 -0.80
CA SER A 117 6.90 4.09 -0.19
C SER A 117 8.21 3.96 -0.96
N GLU A 118 9.04 5.00 -0.88
CA GLU A 118 10.45 4.98 -1.32
C GLU A 118 11.33 4.66 -0.10
N VAL A 119 12.18 3.64 -0.21
CA VAL A 119 13.17 3.28 0.79
C VAL A 119 14.55 3.71 0.30
N ASP A 120 15.21 4.58 1.05
CA ASP A 120 16.55 5.07 0.69
C ASP A 120 17.64 3.99 0.91
N PRO A 121 18.89 4.21 0.42
CA PRO A 121 19.99 3.28 0.62
C PRO A 121 20.37 3.01 2.09
N LYS A 122 19.91 3.85 3.03
CA LYS A 122 20.10 3.68 4.48
C LYS A 122 18.94 2.93 5.13
N GLY A 123 17.97 2.44 4.34
CA GLY A 123 16.81 1.70 4.80
C GLY A 123 15.66 2.56 5.32
N ARG A 124 15.73 3.89 5.17
CA ARG A 124 14.66 4.79 5.63
C ARG A 124 13.53 4.80 4.61
N SER A 125 12.34 4.41 5.05
CA SER A 125 11.11 4.44 4.27
C SER A 125 10.42 5.80 4.38
N ARG A 126 9.89 6.30 3.27
CA ARG A 126 9.05 7.50 3.21
C ARG A 126 7.85 7.25 2.29
N ASN A 127 6.65 7.55 2.78
CA ASN A 127 5.41 7.38 2.01
C ASN A 127 5.41 8.23 0.74
N VAL A 128 4.78 7.73 -0.33
CA VAL A 128 4.66 8.41 -1.63
C VAL A 128 3.20 8.47 -2.09
N SER A 129 2.48 7.35 -2.00
CA SER A 129 1.06 7.26 -2.31
C SER A 129 0.41 6.16 -1.49
N GLU A 130 -0.89 6.28 -1.28
CA GLU A 130 -1.65 5.46 -0.35
C GLU A 130 -3.13 5.47 -0.74
N ALA A 131 -3.86 4.45 -0.29
CA ALA A 131 -5.31 4.46 -0.26
C ALA A 131 -5.81 3.58 0.88
N TYR A 132 -7.10 3.77 1.18
CA TYR A 132 -7.82 2.95 2.13
C TYR A 132 -9.17 2.57 1.52
N ARG A 133 -9.56 1.31 1.69
CA ARG A 133 -10.77 0.75 1.14
C ARG A 133 -11.43 -0.16 2.17
N ARG A 134 -12.68 0.14 2.56
CA ARG A 134 -13.54 -0.84 3.21
C ARG A 134 -13.96 -1.89 2.19
N LEU A 135 -13.79 -3.17 2.51
CA LEU A 135 -14.18 -4.24 1.60
C LEU A 135 -15.66 -4.56 1.78
N SER A 136 -16.42 -4.44 0.70
CA SER A 136 -17.82 -4.84 0.61
C SER A 136 -18.04 -5.43 -0.78
N ASP A 137 -18.41 -6.71 -0.86
CA ASP A 137 -18.70 -7.44 -2.11
C ASP A 137 -17.71 -7.11 -3.26
N VAL A 138 -16.43 -7.38 -3.02
CA VAL A 138 -15.36 -7.03 -3.95
C VAL A 138 -15.09 -8.18 -4.92
N GLY A 139 -15.06 -7.87 -6.22
CA GLY A 139 -14.55 -8.78 -7.24
C GLY A 139 -13.12 -9.23 -6.91
N ARG A 140 -12.77 -10.44 -7.34
CA ARG A 140 -11.41 -10.99 -7.21
C ARG A 140 -10.67 -10.84 -8.55
N PRO A 141 -9.44 -10.31 -8.57
CA PRO A 141 -8.66 -9.80 -7.44
C PRO A 141 -9.19 -8.47 -6.88
N VAL A 142 -8.93 -8.20 -5.60
CA VAL A 142 -9.24 -6.91 -4.97
C VAL A 142 -8.27 -5.88 -5.54
N LYS A 143 -8.80 -4.88 -6.24
CA LYS A 143 -8.00 -3.77 -6.78
C LYS A 143 -8.06 -2.55 -5.86
N VAL A 144 -6.91 -2.08 -5.40
CA VAL A 144 -6.78 -0.85 -4.61
C VAL A 144 -6.04 0.17 -5.45
N GLU A 145 -6.79 1.06 -6.09
CA GLU A 145 -6.23 2.22 -6.76
C GLU A 145 -5.73 3.22 -5.71
N LEU A 146 -4.47 3.63 -5.82
CA LEU A 146 -3.81 4.53 -4.89
C LEU A 146 -3.99 5.99 -5.33
N ASP A 147 -3.81 6.93 -4.40
CA ASP A 147 -3.80 8.37 -4.71
C ASP A 147 -2.80 8.66 -5.86
N PRO A 148 -3.14 9.57 -6.79
CA PRO A 148 -2.28 9.83 -7.93
C PRO A 148 -0.92 10.38 -7.49
N MET A 149 0.15 9.90 -8.09
CA MET A 149 1.51 10.39 -7.85
C MET A 149 2.16 10.92 -9.12
N ALA A 150 2.96 11.97 -8.94
CA ALA A 150 4.00 12.36 -9.87
C ALA A 150 5.33 12.31 -9.12
N HIS A 151 5.99 11.15 -9.14
CA HIS A 151 7.15 10.90 -8.29
C HIS A 151 8.27 10.21 -9.08
N ARG A 152 9.51 10.63 -8.83
CA ARG A 152 10.70 9.93 -9.29
C ARG A 152 11.33 9.16 -8.13
N PHE A 153 11.26 7.83 -8.19
CA PHE A 153 12.10 6.96 -7.37
C PHE A 153 13.52 6.98 -7.91
N ARG A 154 14.50 7.23 -7.04
CA ARG A 154 15.91 7.37 -7.47
C ARG A 154 16.59 6.02 -7.64
N ALA A 155 17.56 5.94 -8.56
CA ALA A 155 18.50 4.83 -8.60
C ALA A 155 19.14 4.60 -7.20
N GLY A 156 19.29 3.34 -6.81
CA GLY A 156 19.74 2.92 -5.50
C GLY A 156 18.67 2.89 -4.40
N SER A 157 17.52 3.56 -4.59
CA SER A 157 16.35 3.42 -3.70
C SER A 157 15.61 2.11 -3.98
N ARG A 158 14.65 1.75 -3.12
CA ARG A 158 13.76 0.60 -3.29
C ARG A 158 12.31 1.06 -3.21
N ILE A 159 11.43 0.35 -3.90
CA ILE A 159 9.99 0.52 -3.75
C ILE A 159 9.51 -0.44 -2.65
N ARG A 160 8.64 0.05 -1.77
CA ARG A 160 7.99 -0.74 -0.72
C ARG A 160 6.48 -0.62 -0.80
N VAL A 161 5.79 -1.74 -0.65
CA VAL A 161 4.34 -1.82 -0.44
C VAL A 161 4.08 -2.20 1.01
N LEU A 162 3.21 -1.45 1.68
CA LEU A 162 2.66 -1.78 2.99
C LEU A 162 1.18 -2.12 2.85
N ILE A 163 0.73 -3.17 3.53
CA ILE A 163 -0.68 -3.60 3.56
C ILE A 163 -1.08 -3.81 5.03
N ALA A 164 -2.18 -3.20 5.45
CA ALA A 164 -2.72 -3.34 6.81
C ALA A 164 -4.25 -3.27 6.81
N GLY A 165 -4.87 -3.60 7.95
CA GLY A 165 -6.33 -3.61 8.09
C GLY A 165 -6.94 -2.29 8.55
N SER A 166 -6.13 -1.28 8.83
CA SER A 166 -6.60 0.00 9.37
C SER A 166 -5.64 1.15 9.09
N TRP A 167 -6.11 2.39 9.28
CA TRP A 167 -5.31 3.61 9.12
C TRP A 167 -5.84 4.73 10.03
N PHE A 168 -5.65 4.57 11.33
CA PHE A 168 -6.27 5.39 12.35
C PHE A 168 -5.37 6.55 12.81
N PRO A 169 -5.89 7.77 13.11
CA PRO A 169 -7.29 8.18 13.07
C PRO A 169 -7.73 8.78 11.73
N ARG A 170 -6.98 8.58 10.64
CA ARG A 170 -7.39 9.10 9.32
C ARG A 170 -8.75 8.53 8.88
N TYR A 171 -8.97 7.26 9.16
CA TYR A 171 -10.26 6.58 9.04
C TYR A 171 -10.69 6.01 10.40
N ALA A 172 -12.00 5.99 10.64
CA ALA A 172 -12.56 5.30 11.80
C ALA A 172 -12.26 3.81 11.69
N ARG A 173 -11.90 3.20 12.82
CA ARG A 173 -11.57 1.77 12.91
C ARG A 173 -12.80 0.97 12.50
N ASN A 174 -12.63 0.01 11.60
CA ASN A 174 -13.64 -1.02 11.40
C ASN A 174 -13.58 -1.98 12.60
N LEU A 175 -14.73 -2.22 13.21
CA LEU A 175 -14.84 -3.01 14.44
C LEU A 175 -14.99 -4.51 14.15
N GLY A 176 -14.93 -4.91 12.87
CA GLY A 176 -15.03 -6.30 12.45
C GLY A 176 -16.45 -6.85 12.51
N THR A 177 -17.45 -5.98 12.48
CA THR A 177 -18.87 -6.33 12.59
C THR A 177 -19.69 -5.59 11.56
N GLU A 178 -20.87 -6.11 11.26
CA GLU A 178 -21.88 -5.42 10.45
C GLU A 178 -22.53 -4.24 11.19
N GLU A 179 -22.38 -4.18 12.52
CA GLU A 179 -22.91 -3.08 13.35
C GLU A 179 -22.32 -1.72 12.92
N PRO A 180 -23.15 -0.67 12.80
CA PRO A 180 -22.65 0.68 12.55
C PRO A 180 -21.64 1.11 13.63
N THR A 181 -20.51 1.69 13.22
CA THR A 181 -19.38 2.00 14.12
C THR A 181 -19.77 2.79 15.38
N LEU A 182 -20.75 3.69 15.29
CA LEU A 182 -21.22 4.51 16.43
C LEU A 182 -22.11 3.77 17.43
N MET A 183 -22.73 2.67 17.01
CA MET A 183 -23.68 1.89 17.82
C MET A 183 -23.11 0.54 18.25
N ALA A 184 -22.00 0.14 17.64
CA ALA A 184 -21.40 -1.16 17.82
C ALA A 184 -21.03 -1.42 19.28
N ARG A 185 -21.43 -2.59 19.77
CA ARG A 185 -21.10 -3.05 21.14
C ARG A 185 -20.06 -4.16 21.15
N GLN A 186 -19.75 -4.71 19.99
CA GLN A 186 -18.80 -5.79 19.81
C GLN A 186 -17.61 -5.31 18.97
N VAL A 187 -16.46 -5.91 19.25
CA VAL A 187 -15.24 -5.75 18.47
C VAL A 187 -14.73 -7.14 18.13
N LYS A 188 -14.43 -7.38 16.85
CA LYS A 188 -13.93 -8.66 16.36
C LYS A 188 -12.67 -8.43 15.53
N PRO A 189 -11.50 -8.90 15.99
CA PRO A 189 -10.31 -8.97 15.15
C PRO A 189 -10.56 -9.83 13.91
N ALA A 190 -9.80 -9.57 12.84
CA ALA A 190 -9.85 -10.35 11.61
C ALA A 190 -8.44 -10.72 11.13
N THR A 191 -8.24 -11.98 10.75
CA THR A 191 -7.01 -12.44 10.12
C THR A 191 -7.14 -12.25 8.61
N HIS A 192 -6.28 -11.41 8.06
CA HIS A 192 -6.16 -11.20 6.62
C HIS A 192 -5.12 -12.15 6.03
N SER A 193 -5.38 -12.61 4.81
CA SER A 193 -4.45 -13.42 4.01
C SER A 193 -4.27 -12.81 2.63
N VAL A 194 -3.01 -12.62 2.20
CA VAL A 194 -2.62 -12.19 0.85
C VAL A 194 -1.90 -13.35 0.17
N HIS A 195 -2.50 -13.87 -0.89
CA HIS A 195 -1.93 -14.93 -1.72
C HIS A 195 -1.01 -14.33 -2.76
N PHE A 196 0.18 -14.91 -2.98
CA PHE A 196 1.22 -14.27 -3.79
C PHE A 196 0.89 -14.25 -5.28
N GLY A 197 0.51 -15.40 -5.86
CA GLY A 197 0.04 -15.60 -7.25
C GLY A 197 0.11 -14.38 -8.17
N GLU A 198 -1.07 -13.80 -8.46
CA GLU A 198 -1.21 -12.58 -9.27
C GLU A 198 -1.19 -11.30 -8.43
N SER A 199 -0.93 -11.36 -7.12
CA SER A 199 -0.86 -10.17 -6.27
C SER A 199 0.34 -9.32 -6.63
N ARG A 200 0.09 -8.07 -7.04
CA ARG A 200 1.13 -7.18 -7.59
C ARG A 200 0.81 -5.71 -7.40
N LEU A 201 1.85 -4.90 -7.38
CA LEU A 201 1.79 -3.46 -7.58
C LEU A 201 2.00 -3.17 -9.06
N VAL A 202 1.09 -2.41 -9.67
CA VAL A 202 1.18 -1.88 -11.03
C VAL A 202 1.45 -0.39 -10.97
N LEU A 203 2.57 0.04 -11.54
CA LEU A 203 3.00 1.44 -11.59
C LEU A 203 2.84 2.00 -13.01
N PRO A 204 2.20 3.17 -13.20
CA PRO A 204 2.17 3.87 -14.48
C PRO A 204 3.50 4.63 -14.69
N VAL A 205 4.42 4.02 -15.42
CA VAL A 205 5.78 4.56 -15.65
C VAL A 205 5.80 5.47 -16.88
N HIS A 206 6.45 6.62 -16.73
CA HIS A 206 6.60 7.65 -17.76
C HIS A 206 8.08 7.83 -18.16
#